data_AF-A0A6G7C6Y9-F1
#
_entry.id   AF-A0A6G7C6Y9-F1
#
_cell.length_a   1.000
_cell.length_b   1.000
_cell.length_c   1.000
_cell.angle_alpha   90.00
_cell.angle_beta   90.00
_cell.angle_gamma   90.00
#
_symmetry.space_group_name_H-M   'P 1'
#
loop_
_entity.id
_entity.type
_entity.pdbx_description
1 polymer ?
#
loop_
_entity_poly.entity_id
_entity_poly.type
_entity_poly.pdbx_seq_one_letter_code
_entity_poly.pdbx_strand_id
1 'polypeptide(L)'
;MNNILTSTEIKNYKDIGNKIDESKINPIIEQAQLTELKSVLGDRFYFDLLNNLATTKYQPLLDGCSFTYCGITYQHDGIKALLSDYFMSKYVLQVNTNFTPFGATNKVPQDGEIADRNSLKDIATQQLQLAGARWEIIKMYLNASTLIFPEWQNNTGSESNIVGERTFRFRKI
;
A
#
# COMPACT_ATOMS: atom_id res chain seq x y z
N MET A 1 -2.83 1.88 16.68
CA MET A 1 -1.99 1.15 15.71
C MET A 1 -0.81 2.05 15.34
N ASN A 2 0.41 1.54 15.16
CA ASN A 2 1.49 2.36 14.59
C ASN A 2 1.35 2.34 13.06
N ASN A 3 0.97 3.47 12.48
CA ASN A 3 0.79 3.61 11.04
C ASN A 3 2.12 3.98 10.38
N ILE A 4 2.47 3.25 9.32
CA ILE A 4 3.69 3.46 8.52
C ILE A 4 3.57 4.73 7.68
N LEU A 5 2.34 5.08 7.31
CA LEU A 5 2.00 6.25 6.51
C LEU A 5 0.93 7.05 7.23
N THR A 6 1.11 8.36 7.32
CA THR A 6 0.13 9.29 7.89
C THR A 6 -0.75 9.93 6.81
N SER A 7 -1.91 10.43 7.22
CA SER A 7 -2.82 11.19 6.36
C SER A 7 -2.14 12.37 5.64
N THR A 8 -1.23 13.05 6.32
CA THR A 8 -0.45 14.16 5.77
C THR A 8 0.57 13.70 4.73
N GLU A 9 1.27 12.58 4.99
CA GLU A 9 2.28 12.03 4.06
C GLU A 9 1.65 11.49 2.78
N ILE A 10 0.39 11.04 2.79
CA ILE A 10 -0.31 10.58 1.58
C ILE A 10 -0.31 11.65 0.49
N LYS A 11 -0.41 12.94 0.85
CA LYS A 11 -0.39 14.05 -0.11
C LYS A 11 0.90 14.14 -0.92
N ASN A 12 2.00 13.58 -0.41
CA ASN A 12 3.26 13.52 -1.15
C ASN A 12 3.20 12.51 -2.31
N TYR A 13 2.23 11.58 -2.29
CA TYR A 13 2.14 10.50 -3.25
C TYR A 13 0.85 10.51 -4.08
N LYS A 14 -0.26 11.01 -3.52
CA LYS A 14 -1.61 10.93 -4.11
C LYS A 14 -2.38 12.22 -3.90
N ASP A 15 -3.15 12.60 -4.91
CA ASP A 15 -4.13 13.67 -4.76
C ASP A 15 -5.39 13.15 -4.05
N ILE A 16 -5.56 13.56 -2.80
CA ILE A 16 -6.71 13.24 -1.95
C ILE A 16 -7.56 14.48 -1.64
N GLY A 17 -7.32 15.58 -2.36
CA GLY A 17 -7.92 16.89 -2.11
C GLY A 17 -7.28 17.65 -0.94
N ASN A 18 -7.60 18.94 -0.85
CA ASN A 18 -6.97 19.85 0.10
C ASN A 18 -7.39 19.60 1.55
N LYS A 19 -8.67 19.26 1.78
CA LYS A 19 -9.23 19.00 3.11
C LYS A 19 -9.17 17.51 3.43
N ILE A 20 -8.26 17.15 4.34
CA ILE A 20 -8.11 15.79 4.86
C ILE A 20 -9.17 15.55 5.95
N ASP A 21 -9.99 14.53 5.77
CA ASP A 21 -10.86 14.00 6.81
C ASP A 21 -10.20 12.76 7.43
N GLU A 22 -9.41 12.98 8.49
CA GLU A 22 -8.64 11.92 9.15
C GLU A 22 -9.52 10.81 9.70
N SER A 23 -10.76 11.12 10.09
CA SER A 23 -11.72 10.13 10.60
C SER A 23 -12.10 9.08 9.56
N LYS A 24 -12.00 9.43 8.27
CA LYS A 24 -12.25 8.52 7.15
C LYS A 24 -10.98 7.93 6.57
N ILE A 25 -9.91 8.72 6.52
CA ILE A 25 -8.65 8.33 5.88
C ILE A 25 -7.90 7.32 6.76
N ASN A 26 -7.80 7.55 8.07
CA ASN A 26 -7.01 6.70 8.95
C ASN A 26 -7.51 5.24 8.98
N PRO A 27 -8.83 4.95 9.05
CA PRO A 27 -9.31 3.57 8.94
C PRO A 27 -8.94 2.88 7.61
N ILE A 28 -8.91 3.62 6.51
CA ILE A 28 -8.54 3.09 5.18
C ILE A 28 -7.02 2.81 5.13
N ILE A 29 -6.20 3.67 5.72
CA ILE A 29 -4.75 3.42 5.89
C ILE A 29 -4.53 2.15 6.69
N GLU A 30 -5.17 2.04 7.85
CA GLU A 30 -5.04 0.88 8.73
C GLU A 30 -5.46 -0.40 8.02
N GLN A 31 -6.57 -0.36 7.26
CA GLN A 31 -7.01 -1.46 6.44
C GLN A 31 -5.97 -1.82 5.38
N ALA A 32 -5.48 -0.86 4.61
CA ALA A 32 -4.45 -1.08 3.58
C ALA A 32 -3.16 -1.70 4.15
N GLN A 33 -2.75 -1.23 5.33
CA GLN A 33 -1.57 -1.72 6.03
C GLN A 33 -1.76 -3.17 6.52
N LEU A 34 -2.95 -3.51 7.01
CA LEU A 34 -3.25 -4.83 7.56
C LEU A 34 -3.58 -5.88 6.50
N THR A 35 -4.32 -5.52 5.44
CA THR A 35 -4.80 -6.50 4.47
C THR A 35 -3.84 -6.72 3.31
N GLU A 36 -3.23 -5.66 2.78
CA GLU A 36 -2.34 -5.75 1.62
C GLU A 36 -0.88 -5.79 2.07
N LEU A 37 -0.43 -4.80 2.83
CA LEU A 37 0.99 -4.68 3.14
C LEU A 37 1.50 -5.84 4.01
N LYS A 38 0.78 -6.20 5.09
CA LYS A 38 1.11 -7.37 5.90
C LYS A 38 1.13 -8.66 5.07
N SER A 39 0.23 -8.80 4.10
CA SER A 39 0.17 -9.99 3.23
C SER A 39 1.39 -10.12 2.32
N VAL A 40 1.95 -9.01 1.82
CA VAL A 40 3.12 -9.05 0.92
C VAL A 40 4.44 -9.13 1.69
N LEU A 41 4.52 -8.50 2.87
CA LEU A 41 5.71 -8.55 3.72
C LEU A 41 5.83 -9.86 4.52
N GLY A 42 4.70 -10.49 4.84
CA GLY A 42 4.62 -11.59 5.79
C GLY A 42 4.67 -11.11 7.23
N ASP A 43 4.07 -11.90 8.14
CA ASP A 43 3.82 -11.49 9.52
C ASP A 43 5.09 -11.12 10.28
N ARG A 44 6.14 -11.92 10.15
CA ARG A 44 7.41 -11.74 10.88
C ARG A 44 8.09 -10.43 10.51
N PHE A 45 8.32 -10.20 9.22
CA PHE A 45 8.97 -8.99 8.74
C PHE A 45 8.08 -7.75 8.89
N TYR A 46 6.76 -7.89 8.76
CA TYR A 46 5.82 -6.80 9.01
C TYR A 46 5.95 -6.24 10.43
N PHE A 47 5.96 -7.09 11.46
CA PHE A 47 6.10 -6.63 12.84
C PHE A 47 7.51 -6.12 13.16
N ASP A 48 8.55 -6.71 12.56
CA ASP A 48 9.91 -6.19 12.63
C ASP A 48 10.01 -4.76 12.07
N LEU A 49 9.43 -4.52 10.89
CA LEU A 49 9.35 -3.17 10.29
C LEU A 49 8.62 -2.18 11.21
N LEU A 50 7.47 -2.55 11.76
CA LEU A 50 6.69 -1.69 12.66
C LEU A 50 7.44 -1.30 13.94
N ASN A 51 8.27 -2.20 14.48
CA ASN A 51 9.06 -1.93 15.66
C ASN A 51 10.27 -1.02 15.39
N ASN A 52 10.66 -0.87 14.12
CA ASN A 52 11.87 -0.16 13.73
C ASN A 52 11.61 1.03 12.77
N LEU A 53 10.39 1.59 12.76
CA LEU A 53 10.02 2.70 11.88
C LEU A 53 10.87 3.97 12.05
N ALA A 54 11.42 4.21 13.25
CA ALA A 54 12.30 5.35 13.53
C ALA A 54 13.79 5.03 13.32
N THR A 55 14.14 3.76 13.06
CA THR A 55 15.52 3.34 12.92
C THR A 55 16.05 3.74 11.54
N THR A 56 17.21 4.39 11.50
CA THR A 56 17.83 4.89 10.27
C THR A 56 18.01 3.79 9.20
N LYS A 57 18.26 2.55 9.62
CA LYS A 57 18.45 1.41 8.71
C LYS A 57 17.21 1.05 7.88
N TYR A 58 15.99 1.36 8.37
CA TYR A 58 14.75 1.11 7.62
C TYR A 58 14.30 2.30 6.78
N GLN A 59 14.86 3.50 6.97
CA GLN A 59 14.43 4.68 6.21
C GLN A 59 14.59 4.49 4.69
N PRO A 60 15.69 3.91 4.17
CA PRO A 60 15.79 3.63 2.73
C PRO A 60 14.67 2.72 2.21
N LEU A 61 14.25 1.72 2.99
CA LEU A 61 13.13 0.84 2.64
C LEU A 61 11.78 1.59 2.67
N LEU A 62 11.59 2.48 3.65
CA LEU A 62 10.35 3.21 3.86
C LEU A 62 10.13 4.31 2.81
N ASP A 63 11.14 5.15 2.60
CA ASP A 63 11.06 6.35 1.76
C ASP A 63 11.55 6.14 0.33
N GLY A 64 12.27 5.04 0.07
CA GLY A 64 12.84 4.71 -1.23
C GLY A 64 14.33 5.05 -1.32
N CYS A 65 15.09 4.24 -2.07
CA CYS A 65 16.48 4.54 -2.39
C CYS A 65 16.91 3.91 -3.73
N SER A 66 18.09 4.32 -4.19
CA SER A 66 18.81 3.62 -5.25
C SER A 66 19.66 2.51 -4.64
N PHE A 67 19.76 1.36 -5.31
CA PHE A 67 20.57 0.22 -4.87
C PHE A 67 21.16 -0.51 -6.08
N THR A 68 22.28 -1.20 -5.88
CA THR A 68 22.90 -2.00 -6.93
C THR A 68 22.64 -3.47 -6.68
N TYR A 69 22.14 -4.17 -7.71
CA TYR A 69 21.91 -5.61 -7.69
C TYR A 69 22.41 -6.21 -8.99
N CYS A 70 23.25 -7.24 -8.91
CA CYS A 70 23.88 -7.88 -10.07
C CYS A 70 24.58 -6.90 -11.04
N GLY A 71 25.20 -5.83 -10.52
CA GLY A 71 25.93 -4.84 -11.32
C GLY A 71 25.06 -3.79 -12.01
N ILE A 72 23.73 -3.81 -11.80
CA ILE A 72 22.80 -2.80 -12.32
C ILE A 72 22.26 -1.97 -11.15
N THR A 73 22.20 -0.66 -11.34
CA THR A 73 21.58 0.26 -10.37
C THR A 73 20.09 0.36 -10.63
N TYR A 74 19.30 0.01 -9.61
CA TYR A 74 17.86 0.12 -9.57
C TYR A 74 17.45 1.22 -8.60
N GLN A 75 16.20 1.68 -8.70
CA GLN A 75 15.60 2.63 -7.77
C GLN A 75 14.19 2.18 -7.43
N HIS A 76 13.87 2.18 -6.14
CA HIS A 76 12.53 1.86 -5.65
C HIS A 76 11.93 3.06 -4.91
N ASP A 77 10.60 3.18 -4.97
CA ASP A 77 9.85 4.31 -4.40
C ASP A 77 9.56 4.15 -2.89
N GLY A 78 9.86 2.99 -2.32
CA GLY A 78 9.70 2.70 -0.89
C GLY A 78 8.32 2.19 -0.47
N ILE A 79 8.23 1.71 0.78
CA ILE A 79 6.99 1.13 1.33
C ILE A 79 5.89 2.19 1.48
N LYS A 80 6.22 3.45 1.79
CA LYS A 80 5.22 4.53 1.91
C LYS A 80 4.51 4.77 0.59
N ALA A 81 5.26 4.80 -0.52
CA ALA A 81 4.71 4.92 -1.86
C ALA A 81 3.81 3.72 -2.21
N LEU A 82 4.26 2.49 -1.94
CA LEU A 82 3.46 1.28 -2.12
C LEU A 82 2.15 1.31 -1.32
N LEU A 83 2.22 1.69 -0.04
CA LEU A 83 1.06 1.78 0.83
C LEU A 83 0.08 2.87 0.37
N SER A 84 0.59 3.95 -0.23
CA SER A 84 -0.25 5.00 -0.83
C SER A 84 -1.08 4.47 -2.01
N ASP A 85 -0.57 3.53 -2.80
CA ASP A 85 -1.32 2.90 -3.90
C ASP A 85 -2.41 1.98 -3.37
N TYR A 86 -2.10 1.17 -2.35
CA TYR A 86 -3.09 0.32 -1.67
C TYR A 86 -4.19 1.16 -1.02
N PHE A 87 -3.81 2.23 -0.32
CA PHE A 87 -4.75 3.21 0.22
C PHE A 87 -5.66 3.77 -0.89
N MET A 88 -5.08 4.24 -2.00
CA MET A 88 -5.84 4.88 -3.07
C MET A 88 -6.84 3.90 -3.71
N SER A 89 -6.45 2.63 -3.88
CA SER A 89 -7.35 1.59 -4.42
C SER A 89 -8.64 1.43 -3.61
N LYS A 90 -8.58 1.67 -2.30
CA LYS A 90 -9.75 1.60 -1.39
C LYS A 90 -10.45 2.94 -1.28
N TYR A 91 -9.68 4.03 -1.18
CA TYR A 91 -10.17 5.38 -0.97
C TYR A 91 -11.14 5.81 -2.07
N VAL A 92 -10.78 5.59 -3.34
CA VAL A 92 -11.62 6.00 -4.48
C VAL A 92 -13.01 5.34 -4.48
N LEU A 93 -13.14 4.16 -3.88
CA LEU A 93 -14.42 3.45 -3.80
C LEU A 93 -15.28 3.89 -2.61
N GLN A 94 -14.69 4.54 -1.61
CA GLN A 94 -15.34 4.90 -0.34
C GLN A 94 -15.54 6.40 -0.18
N VAL A 95 -14.80 7.25 -0.92
CA VAL A 95 -14.77 8.71 -0.75
C VAL A 95 -16.16 9.37 -0.81
N ASN A 96 -17.04 8.86 -1.66
CA ASN A 96 -18.38 9.43 -1.87
C ASN A 96 -19.44 8.84 -0.93
N THR A 97 -19.14 7.79 -0.18
CA THR A 97 -20.10 7.12 0.70
C THR A 97 -19.99 7.62 2.13
N ASN A 98 -21.12 8.00 2.72
CA ASN A 98 -21.25 8.37 4.12
C ASN A 98 -22.21 7.42 4.82
N PHE A 99 -21.84 6.95 6.00
CA PHE A 99 -22.75 6.19 6.86
C PHE A 99 -23.45 7.16 7.82
N THR A 100 -24.78 7.17 7.75
CA THR A 100 -25.65 7.92 8.66
C THR A 100 -26.47 6.93 9.51
N PRO A 101 -27.11 7.36 10.61
CA PRO A 101 -27.99 6.49 11.40
C PRO A 101 -29.13 5.84 10.59
N PHE A 102 -29.49 6.42 9.44
CA PHE A 102 -30.56 5.95 8.56
C PHE A 102 -30.06 5.13 7.37
N GLY A 103 -28.75 4.89 7.27
CA GLY A 103 -28.13 4.10 6.20
C GLY A 103 -26.99 4.81 5.48
N ALA A 104 -26.44 4.12 4.48
CA ALA A 104 -25.38 4.66 3.62
C ALA A 104 -25.96 5.59 2.56
N THR A 105 -25.41 6.80 2.45
CA THR A 105 -25.79 7.80 1.46
C THR A 105 -24.58 8.23 0.65
N ASN A 106 -24.79 8.58 -0.62
CA ASN A 106 -23.75 9.15 -1.46
C ASN A 106 -23.77 10.67 -1.35
N LYS A 107 -22.60 11.29 -1.25
CA LYS A 107 -22.46 12.74 -1.28
C LYS A 107 -22.79 13.24 -2.69
N VAL A 108 -23.80 14.09 -2.80
CA VAL A 108 -24.14 14.79 -4.05
C VAL A 108 -23.40 16.13 -4.06
N PRO A 109 -22.49 16.37 -5.02
CA PRO A 109 -21.82 17.66 -5.15
C PRO A 109 -22.79 18.74 -5.64
N GLN A 110 -22.59 19.98 -5.22
CA GLN A 110 -23.37 21.14 -5.68
C GLN A 110 -22.92 21.58 -7.08
N ASP A 111 -21.62 21.49 -7.39
CA ASP A 111 -21.01 21.93 -8.64
C ASP A 111 -20.31 20.77 -9.37
N GLY A 112 -21.08 19.82 -9.89
CA GLY A 112 -20.56 18.73 -10.72
C GLY A 112 -21.36 17.44 -10.62
N GLU A 113 -20.82 16.37 -11.19
CA GLU A 113 -21.40 15.03 -11.14
C GLU A 113 -20.50 14.07 -10.34
N ILE A 114 -21.12 13.07 -9.71
CA ILE A 114 -20.38 12.00 -9.04
C ILE A 114 -19.76 11.12 -10.12
N ALA A 115 -18.46 10.84 -10.01
CA ALA A 115 -17.79 9.91 -10.91
C ALA A 115 -18.49 8.55 -10.94
N ASP A 116 -18.60 7.96 -12.14
CA ASP A 116 -19.24 6.66 -12.31
C ASP A 116 -18.51 5.57 -11.52
N ARG A 117 -19.29 4.65 -10.95
CA ARG A 117 -18.77 3.59 -10.10
C ARG A 117 -17.86 2.62 -10.86
N ASN A 118 -18.06 2.40 -12.15
CA ASN A 118 -17.16 1.54 -12.94
C ASN A 118 -15.84 2.25 -13.19
N SER A 119 -15.86 3.54 -13.54
CA SER A 119 -14.62 4.34 -13.65
C SER A 119 -13.80 4.32 -12.36
N LEU A 120 -14.45 4.42 -11.19
CA LEU A 120 -13.77 4.32 -9.90
C LEU A 120 -13.16 2.93 -9.64
N LYS A 121 -13.82 1.85 -10.09
CA LYS A 121 -13.26 0.49 -10.04
C LYS A 121 -12.06 0.31 -10.97
N ASP A 122 -12.09 0.94 -12.14
CA ASP A 122 -10.96 0.89 -13.07
C ASP A 122 -9.75 1.61 -12.47
N ILE A 123 -9.96 2.80 -11.89
CA ILE A 123 -8.92 3.53 -11.16
C ILE A 123 -8.37 2.67 -10.00
N ALA A 124 -9.26 2.06 -9.20
CA ALA A 124 -8.82 1.19 -8.12
C ALA A 124 -7.94 0.02 -8.62
N THR A 125 -8.32 -0.58 -9.74
CA THR A 125 -7.57 -1.67 -10.37
C THR A 125 -6.21 -1.20 -10.88
N GLN A 126 -6.14 -0.01 -11.50
CA GLN A 126 -4.89 0.60 -11.94
C GLN A 126 -3.94 0.88 -10.76
N GLN A 127 -4.46 1.35 -9.62
CA GLN A 127 -3.65 1.54 -8.41
C GLN A 127 -3.07 0.22 -7.89
N LEU A 128 -3.85 -0.88 -7.94
CA LEU A 128 -3.34 -2.20 -7.56
C LEU A 128 -2.27 -2.72 -8.53
N GLN A 129 -2.40 -2.45 -9.83
CA GLN A 129 -1.37 -2.79 -10.81
C GLN A 129 -0.07 -2.02 -10.56
N LEU A 130 -0.17 -0.72 -10.27
CA LEU A 130 0.97 0.13 -9.92
C LEU A 130 1.65 -0.36 -8.62
N ALA A 131 0.85 -0.71 -7.61
CA ALA A 131 1.34 -1.30 -6.38
C ALA A 131 2.12 -2.60 -6.63
N GLY A 132 1.61 -3.47 -7.50
CA GLY A 132 2.31 -4.69 -7.92
C GLY A 132 3.67 -4.39 -8.56
N ALA A 133 3.73 -3.44 -9.49
CA ALA A 133 4.97 -3.05 -10.14
C ALA A 133 6.00 -2.48 -9.16
N ARG A 134 5.57 -1.63 -8.22
CA ARG A 134 6.45 -1.10 -7.16
C ARG A 134 6.94 -2.18 -6.22
N TRP A 135 6.05 -3.11 -5.85
CA TRP A 135 6.40 -4.22 -4.97
C TRP A 135 7.52 -5.08 -5.56
N GLU A 136 7.52 -5.38 -6.86
CA GLU A 136 8.58 -6.18 -7.47
C GLU A 136 9.98 -5.56 -7.27
N ILE A 137 10.11 -4.24 -7.42
CA ILE A 137 11.40 -3.55 -7.22
C ILE A 137 11.76 -3.48 -5.72
N ILE A 138 10.79 -3.23 -4.84
CA ILE A 138 11.01 -3.25 -3.38
C ILE A 138 11.45 -4.65 -2.94
N LYS A 139 10.83 -5.70 -3.46
CA LYS A 139 11.20 -7.09 -3.21
C LYS A 139 12.62 -7.37 -3.69
N MET A 140 13.02 -6.87 -4.85
CA MET A 140 14.42 -6.96 -5.31
C MET A 140 15.38 -6.28 -4.32
N TYR A 141 15.03 -5.12 -3.78
CA TYR A 141 15.85 -4.43 -2.77
C TYR A 141 15.98 -5.24 -1.48
N LEU A 142 14.87 -5.79 -0.97
CA LEU A 142 14.87 -6.67 0.21
C LEU A 142 15.75 -7.90 -0.01
N ASN A 143 15.74 -8.45 -1.23
CA ASN A 143 16.56 -9.60 -1.62
C ASN A 143 18.04 -9.28 -1.74
N ALA A 144 18.37 -8.06 -2.18
CA ALA A 144 19.74 -7.57 -2.19
C ALA A 144 20.26 -7.25 -0.78
N SER A 145 19.35 -6.96 0.17
CA SER A 145 19.66 -6.40 1.49
C SER A 145 19.41 -7.38 2.64
N THR A 146 19.57 -8.68 2.42
CA THR A 146 19.29 -9.73 3.43
C THR A 146 20.11 -9.58 4.71
N LEU A 147 21.31 -9.00 4.63
CA LEU A 147 22.15 -8.71 5.81
C LEU A 147 21.57 -7.57 6.67
N ILE A 148 20.84 -6.63 6.06
CA ILE A 148 20.21 -5.49 6.75
C ILE A 148 18.88 -5.92 7.36
N PHE A 149 18.16 -6.80 6.65
CA PHE A 149 16.83 -7.29 7.00
C PHE A 149 16.87 -8.82 7.24
N PRO A 150 17.43 -9.30 8.35
CA PRO A 150 17.53 -10.74 8.62
C PRO A 150 16.17 -11.43 8.81
N GLU A 151 15.16 -10.66 9.24
CA GLU A 151 13.79 -11.13 9.41
C GLU A 151 13.02 -11.20 8.07
N TRP A 152 13.57 -10.59 7.01
CA TRP A 152 13.08 -10.78 5.65
C TRP A 152 13.55 -12.15 5.15
N GLN A 153 12.63 -13.11 5.26
CA GLN A 153 12.76 -14.37 4.56
C GLN A 153 11.98 -14.23 3.26
N ASN A 154 12.70 -14.23 2.15
CA ASN A 154 12.07 -14.53 0.87
C ASN A 154 11.19 -15.76 1.09
N ASN A 155 9.90 -15.66 0.77
CA ASN A 155 9.02 -16.81 0.74
C ASN A 155 9.37 -17.74 -0.45
N THR A 156 10.66 -17.92 -0.75
CA THR A 156 11.22 -18.68 -1.87
C THR A 156 11.94 -19.94 -1.40
N GLY A 157 11.54 -20.52 -0.27
CA GLY A 157 12.20 -21.74 0.21
C GLY A 157 11.82 -22.19 1.60
N SER A 158 10.54 -22.48 1.85
CA SER A 158 10.20 -23.56 2.77
C SER A 158 8.88 -24.19 2.35
N GLU A 159 8.91 -25.51 2.23
CA GLU A 159 7.78 -26.37 1.87
C GLU A 159 6.72 -26.34 2.98
N SER A 160 5.95 -25.25 3.03
CA SER A 160 4.63 -25.24 3.64
C SER A 160 3.70 -24.38 2.79
N ASN A 161 3.52 -24.84 1.55
CA ASN A 161 2.25 -24.67 0.88
C ASN A 161 1.17 -25.21 1.81
N ILE A 162 0.35 -24.31 2.35
CA ILE A 162 -1.08 -24.41 2.71
C ILE A 162 -1.30 -23.30 3.75
N VAL A 163 -1.40 -22.05 3.32
CA VAL A 163 -2.49 -21.13 3.69
C VAL A 163 -2.50 -20.01 2.64
N GLY A 164 -3.28 -20.24 1.59
CA GLY A 164 -3.89 -19.19 0.78
C GLY A 164 -2.96 -18.16 0.14
N GLU A 165 -2.11 -18.56 -0.81
CA GLU A 165 -1.67 -17.63 -1.84
C GLU A 165 -2.90 -17.08 -2.56
N ARG A 166 -3.36 -15.89 -2.17
CA ARG A 166 -4.17 -15.05 -3.04
C ARG A 166 -3.22 -14.49 -4.10
N THR A 167 -2.83 -15.34 -5.06
CA THR A 167 -2.34 -14.83 -6.34
C THR A 167 -3.41 -13.85 -6.84
N PHE A 168 -3.06 -12.56 -6.94
CA PHE A 168 -3.93 -11.56 -7.54
C PHE A 168 -4.17 -11.97 -9.00
N ARG A 169 -5.22 -12.76 -9.23
CA ARG A 169 -5.66 -13.13 -10.58
C ARG A 169 -6.36 -11.91 -11.15
N PHE A 170 -5.63 -11.10 -11.90
CA PHE A 170 -6.25 -10.17 -12.84
C PHE A 170 -7.11 -11.02 -13.80
N ARG A 171 -8.44 -10.86 -13.74
CA ARG A 171 -9.30 -11.42 -14.78
C ARG A 171 -8.91 -10.73 -16.08
N LYS A 172 -8.45 -11.51 -17.08
CA LYS A 172 -8.56 -11.09 -18.47
C LYS A 172 -10.05 -10.91 -18.76
N ILE A 173 -10.43 -9.70 -19.17
CA ILE A 173 -11.72 -9.39 -19.77
C ILE A 173 -11.75 -10.04 -21.16
#